data_AF-A0AA41RQW0-F1
#
_entry.id   AF-A0AA41RQW0-F1
#
_cell.length_a   1.000
_cell.length_b   1.000
_cell.length_c   1.000
_cell.angle_alpha   90.00
_cell.angle_beta   90.00
_cell.angle_gamma   90.00
#
_symmetry.space_group_name_H-M   'P 1'
#
loop_
_entity.id
_entity.type
_entity.pdbx_description
1 polymer ?
#
loop_
_entity_poly.entity_id
_entity_poly.type
_entity_poly.pdbx_seq_one_letter_code
_entity_poly.pdbx_strand_id
1 'polypeptide(L)'
;MTTSVTMRRNSSHARSRSLPSISHPTVSKAEELLCRLRSSEAVRSSPSASSSSICHDLVDLNNLYECVEDLLQLPLTQQSLTGQDRNSKWFDQVLDESLMLLDVCGTTRDVLLEMKESVQDLESSFRRRKCGESVVSEVAAYNSSRKKVNKVISKCLGDLKRVDNTNNSALLEEGPEVASIIRQVEGITHSNILVWSLYHAYQWNWFFRVS
;
A
#
# COMPACT_ATOMS: atom_id res chain seq x y z
N MET A 1 5.61 58.13 -46.28
CA MET A 1 6.63 57.07 -46.17
C MET A 1 6.09 56.02 -45.21
N THR A 2 5.58 54.91 -45.77
CA THR A 2 4.85 53.88 -45.02
C THR A 2 5.81 52.70 -44.81
N THR A 3 6.25 52.47 -43.58
CA THR A 3 7.20 51.39 -43.25
C THR A 3 6.44 50.12 -42.91
N SER A 4 6.37 49.20 -43.88
CA SER A 4 5.84 47.84 -43.66
C SER A 4 6.79 47.05 -42.77
N VAL A 5 6.36 46.76 -41.54
CA VAL A 5 7.06 45.84 -40.64
C VAL A 5 6.74 44.40 -41.08
N THR A 6 7.70 43.75 -41.73
CA THR A 6 7.65 42.31 -42.01
C THR A 6 7.77 41.52 -40.70
N MET A 7 6.67 40.90 -40.26
CA MET A 7 6.72 39.92 -39.19
C MET A 7 7.52 38.70 -39.64
N ARG A 8 8.69 38.50 -39.03
CA ARG A 8 9.51 37.31 -39.22
C ARG A 8 8.79 36.14 -38.55
N ARG A 9 8.29 35.18 -39.33
CA ARG A 9 7.85 33.88 -38.79
C ARG A 9 9.08 33.17 -38.25
N ASN A 10 9.22 33.14 -36.93
CA ASN A 10 10.09 32.19 -36.29
C ASN A 10 9.39 30.83 -36.40
N SER A 11 9.82 29.98 -37.34
CA SER A 11 9.50 28.56 -37.29
C SER A 11 10.28 27.96 -36.12
N SER A 12 9.72 28.02 -34.92
CA SER A 12 10.15 27.18 -33.82
C SER A 12 9.87 25.75 -34.24
N HIS A 13 10.90 25.09 -34.77
CA HIS A 13 10.91 23.65 -34.90
C HIS A 13 10.88 23.12 -33.46
N ALA A 14 9.70 22.75 -32.98
CA ALA A 14 9.53 21.99 -31.76
C ALA A 14 10.30 20.68 -31.96
N ARG A 15 11.57 20.68 -31.53
CA ARG A 15 12.39 19.48 -31.49
C ARG A 15 11.82 18.61 -30.38
N SER A 16 11.03 17.63 -30.80
CA SER A 16 10.58 16.52 -29.97
C SER A 16 11.80 15.84 -29.35
N ARG A 17 12.02 16.09 -28.06
CA ARG A 17 12.74 15.20 -27.14
C ARG A 17 11.59 14.44 -26.48
N SER A 18 11.41 13.13 -26.58
CA SER A 18 12.35 12.01 -26.53
C SER A 18 11.71 10.79 -27.20
N LEU A 19 12.54 9.85 -27.63
CA LEU A 19 12.11 8.47 -27.95
C LEU A 19 11.20 7.96 -26.82
N PRO A 20 10.15 7.15 -27.09
CA PRO A 20 9.67 6.29 -26.03
C PRO A 20 10.86 5.41 -25.68
N SER A 21 11.42 5.58 -24.48
CA SER A 21 12.08 4.45 -23.82
C SER A 21 11.01 3.38 -23.81
N ILE A 22 11.09 2.42 -24.73
CA ILE A 22 10.23 1.25 -24.74
C ILE A 22 10.64 0.51 -23.47
N SER A 23 10.01 0.88 -22.36
CA SER A 23 10.11 0.15 -21.11
C SER A 23 9.65 -1.27 -21.41
N HIS A 24 10.30 -2.24 -20.77
CA HIS A 24 9.99 -3.64 -21.01
C HIS A 24 8.47 -3.86 -20.85
N PRO A 25 7.81 -4.67 -21.69
CA PRO A 25 6.34 -4.81 -21.67
C PRO A 25 5.77 -5.14 -20.28
N THR A 26 6.54 -5.84 -19.43
CA THR A 26 6.17 -6.11 -18.03
C THR A 26 6.25 -4.87 -17.13
N VAL A 27 7.22 -3.98 -17.33
CA VAL A 27 7.34 -2.70 -16.62
C VAL A 27 6.14 -1.81 -16.96
N SER A 28 5.84 -1.66 -18.25
CA SER A 28 4.72 -0.84 -18.71
C SER A 28 3.36 -1.35 -18.18
N LYS A 29 3.17 -2.67 -18.14
CA LYS A 29 1.98 -3.29 -17.53
C LYS A 29 1.90 -3.01 -16.02
N ALA A 30 3.02 -3.07 -15.30
CA ALA A 30 3.04 -2.76 -13.87
C ALA A 30 2.69 -1.28 -13.59
N GLU A 31 3.24 -0.35 -14.37
CA GLU A 31 2.94 1.08 -14.26
C GLU A 31 1.46 1.40 -14.53
N GLU A 32 0.86 0.74 -15.52
CA GLU A 32 -0.58 0.89 -15.83
C GLU A 32 -1.45 0.43 -14.64
N LEU A 33 -1.14 -0.74 -14.07
CA LEU A 33 -1.86 -1.28 -12.91
C LEU A 33 -1.70 -0.37 -11.67
N LEU A 34 -0.50 0.16 -11.42
CA LEU A 34 -0.25 1.14 -10.37
C LEU A 34 -1.10 2.41 -10.55
N CYS A 35 -1.18 2.94 -11.77
CA CYS A 35 -1.98 4.14 -12.07
C CYS A 35 -3.48 3.88 -11.85
N ARG A 36 -3.97 2.70 -12.25
CA ARG A 36 -5.37 2.30 -12.06
C ARG A 36 -5.72 2.19 -10.58
N LEU A 37 -4.90 1.50 -9.79
CA LEU A 37 -5.11 1.32 -8.35
C LEU A 37 -5.09 2.65 -7.58
N ARG A 38 -4.18 3.57 -7.94
CA ARG A 38 -4.15 4.94 -7.38
C ARG A 38 -5.38 5.75 -7.74
N SER A 39 -5.86 5.64 -8.97
CA SER A 39 -7.08 6.33 -9.41
C SER A 39 -8.33 5.82 -8.66
N SER A 40 -8.36 4.52 -8.35
CA SER A 40 -9.44 3.88 -7.60
C SER A 40 -9.40 4.20 -6.10
N GLU A 41 -8.24 4.52 -5.54
CA GLU A 41 -8.09 4.87 -4.11
C GLU A 41 -8.90 6.10 -3.68
N ALA A 42 -9.04 7.08 -4.57
CA ALA A 42 -9.92 8.23 -4.36
C ALA A 42 -11.41 7.84 -4.30
N VAL A 43 -11.81 6.80 -5.04
CA VAL A 43 -13.17 6.27 -5.07
C VAL A 43 -13.45 5.38 -3.85
N ARG A 44 -12.45 4.61 -3.40
CA ARG A 44 -12.52 3.72 -2.23
C ARG A 44 -12.70 4.47 -0.91
N SER A 45 -12.19 5.70 -0.83
CA SER A 45 -12.35 6.58 0.34
C SER A 45 -13.79 7.10 0.50
N SER A 46 -14.67 6.87 -0.49
CA SER A 46 -16.08 7.25 -0.42
C SER A 46 -16.93 6.12 0.18
N PRO A 47 -17.93 6.45 1.03
CA PRO A 47 -18.85 5.45 1.60
C PRO A 47 -19.75 4.76 0.55
N SER A 48 -19.73 5.23 -0.70
CA SER A 48 -20.48 4.71 -1.84
C SER A 48 -19.73 3.65 -2.66
N ALA A 49 -18.54 3.21 -2.20
CA ALA A 49 -17.73 2.23 -2.92
C ALA A 49 -18.53 0.93 -3.16
N SER A 50 -18.65 0.53 -4.43
CA SER A 50 -19.37 -0.68 -4.81
C SER A 50 -18.54 -1.92 -4.48
N SER A 51 -19.18 -3.01 -4.08
CA SER A 51 -18.50 -4.30 -3.90
C SER A 51 -17.79 -4.76 -5.18
N SER A 52 -18.37 -4.44 -6.35
CA SER A 52 -17.75 -4.73 -7.65
C SER A 52 -16.44 -3.99 -7.89
N SER A 53 -16.33 -2.71 -7.50
CA SER A 53 -15.08 -1.95 -7.67
C SER A 53 -13.98 -2.46 -6.75
N ILE A 54 -14.33 -2.92 -5.55
CA ILE A 54 -13.37 -3.55 -4.62
C ILE A 54 -12.85 -4.88 -5.18
N CYS A 55 -13.72 -5.70 -5.79
CA CYS A 55 -13.29 -6.94 -6.44
C CYS A 55 -12.33 -6.68 -7.62
N HIS A 56 -12.60 -5.65 -8.43
CA HIS A 56 -11.72 -5.26 -9.52
C HIS A 56 -10.35 -4.78 -9.02
N ASP A 57 -10.31 -3.97 -7.95
CA ASP A 57 -9.07 -3.55 -7.31
C ASP A 57 -8.24 -4.74 -6.81
N LEU A 58 -8.88 -5.76 -6.21
CA LEU A 58 -8.18 -6.97 -5.74
C LEU A 58 -7.59 -7.78 -6.90
N VAL A 59 -8.31 -7.88 -8.02
CA VAL A 59 -7.81 -8.53 -9.23
C VAL A 59 -6.62 -7.76 -9.81
N ASP A 60 -6.71 -6.43 -9.88
CA ASP A 60 -5.62 -5.58 -10.36
C ASP A 60 -4.39 -5.68 -9.46
N LEU A 61 -4.59 -5.78 -8.14
CA LEU A 61 -3.52 -6.00 -7.17
C LEU A 61 -2.85 -7.36 -7.38
N ASN A 62 -3.62 -8.43 -7.60
CA ASN A 62 -3.06 -9.76 -7.93
C ASN A 62 -2.23 -9.70 -9.21
N ASN A 63 -2.77 -9.10 -10.27
CA ASN A 63 -2.07 -8.94 -11.55
C ASN A 63 -0.78 -8.12 -11.40
N LEU A 64 -0.77 -7.16 -10.47
CA LEU A 64 0.41 -6.35 -10.19
C LEU A 64 1.49 -7.18 -9.48
N TYR A 65 1.13 -8.05 -8.53
CA TYR A 65 2.08 -8.98 -7.92
C TYR A 65 2.68 -9.96 -8.93
N GLU A 66 1.86 -10.51 -9.86
CA GLU A 66 2.35 -11.35 -10.96
C GLU A 66 3.36 -10.58 -11.84
N CYS A 67 3.08 -9.32 -12.19
CA CYS A 67 4.02 -8.48 -12.94
C CYS A 67 5.34 -8.25 -12.18
N VAL A 68 5.31 -8.09 -10.86
CA VAL A 68 6.52 -7.94 -10.04
C VAL A 68 7.34 -9.23 -10.03
N GLU A 69 6.67 -10.38 -9.93
CA GLU A 69 7.34 -11.68 -10.03
C GLU A 69 8.01 -11.85 -11.40
N ASP A 70 7.32 -11.55 -12.49
CA ASP A 70 7.88 -11.57 -13.85
C ASP A 70 9.08 -10.62 -14.00
N LEU A 71 9.00 -9.42 -13.39
CA LEU A 71 10.09 -8.45 -13.38
C LEU A 71 11.33 -8.95 -12.65
N LEU A 72 11.15 -9.66 -11.54
CA LEU A 72 12.25 -10.26 -10.77
C LEU A 72 12.89 -11.44 -11.51
N GLN A 73 12.12 -12.15 -12.34
CA GLN A 73 12.62 -13.25 -13.16
C GLN A 73 13.36 -12.80 -14.43
N LEU A 74 13.29 -11.52 -14.81
CA LEU A 74 13.97 -11.02 -16.01
C LEU A 74 15.50 -11.20 -15.90
N PRO A 75 16.17 -11.65 -16.98
CA PRO A 75 17.62 -11.84 -16.98
C PRO A 75 18.41 -10.57 -16.64
N LEU A 76 17.90 -9.40 -17.02
CA LEU A 76 18.51 -8.10 -16.71
C LEU A 76 18.44 -7.80 -15.20
N THR A 77 17.32 -8.12 -14.58
CA THR A 77 17.14 -8.00 -13.13
C THR A 77 18.04 -9.02 -12.41
N GLN A 78 18.07 -10.28 -12.85
CA GLN A 78 18.94 -11.31 -12.25
C GLN A 78 20.44 -11.04 -12.43
N GLN A 79 20.87 -10.47 -13.55
CA GLN A 79 22.25 -10.01 -13.75
C GLN A 79 22.59 -8.82 -12.84
N SER A 80 21.63 -7.93 -12.60
CA SER A 80 21.77 -6.86 -11.61
C SER A 80 21.91 -7.43 -10.19
N LEU A 81 21.15 -8.48 -9.85
CA LEU A 81 21.18 -9.14 -8.54
C LEU A 81 22.47 -9.92 -8.28
N THR A 82 23.06 -10.52 -9.31
CA THR A 82 24.28 -11.35 -9.21
C THR A 82 25.58 -10.55 -9.41
N GLY A 83 25.49 -9.29 -9.89
CA GLY A 83 26.65 -8.42 -10.14
C GLY A 83 27.24 -7.80 -8.87
N GLN A 84 28.50 -8.11 -8.58
CA GLN A 84 29.10 -8.04 -7.25
C GLN A 84 29.29 -6.65 -6.60
N ASP A 85 29.25 -5.51 -7.30
CA ASP A 85 29.83 -4.28 -6.71
C ASP A 85 28.92 -3.04 -6.54
N ARG A 86 27.74 -2.97 -7.16
CA ARG A 86 26.90 -1.74 -7.05
C ARG A 86 25.40 -1.97 -6.92
N ASN A 87 24.90 -3.11 -7.41
CA ASN A 87 23.47 -3.41 -7.43
C ASN A 87 22.99 -4.25 -6.23
N SER A 88 23.87 -4.89 -5.46
CA SER A 88 23.47 -5.63 -4.26
C SER A 88 22.87 -4.71 -3.19
N LYS A 89 23.46 -3.52 -2.98
CA LYS A 89 23.05 -2.62 -1.89
C LYS A 89 21.60 -2.13 -1.98
N TRP A 90 21.13 -1.75 -3.18
CA TRP A 90 19.74 -1.30 -3.33
C TRP A 90 18.78 -2.48 -3.16
N PHE A 91 19.17 -3.67 -3.61
CA PHE A 91 18.34 -4.87 -3.48
C PHE A 91 18.24 -5.33 -2.03
N ASP A 92 19.37 -5.38 -1.31
CA ASP A 92 19.40 -5.69 0.13
C ASP A 92 18.54 -4.69 0.92
N GLN A 93 18.58 -3.41 0.55
CA GLN A 93 17.77 -2.37 1.19
C GLN A 93 16.26 -2.52 0.91
N VAL A 94 15.88 -2.80 -0.35
CA VAL A 94 14.48 -3.08 -0.70
C VAL A 94 14.00 -4.35 -0.01
N LEU A 95 14.83 -5.40 0.05
CA LEU A 95 14.49 -6.62 0.78
C LEU A 95 14.32 -6.40 2.28
N ASP A 96 15.18 -5.61 2.91
CA ASP A 96 15.07 -5.27 4.33
C ASP A 96 13.79 -4.47 4.62
N GLU A 97 13.45 -3.52 3.74
CA GLU A 97 12.16 -2.80 3.75
C GLU A 97 10.97 -3.76 3.64
N SER A 98 10.99 -4.66 2.65
CA SER A 98 9.94 -5.66 2.43
C SER A 98 9.79 -6.64 3.59
N LEU A 99 10.91 -7.09 4.18
CA LEU A 99 10.90 -7.98 5.35
C LEU A 99 10.31 -7.29 6.57
N MET A 100 10.69 -6.05 6.82
CA MET A 100 10.10 -5.28 7.91
C MET A 100 8.59 -5.07 7.71
N LEU A 101 8.15 -4.81 6.47
CA LEU A 101 6.72 -4.73 6.15
C LEU A 101 6.00 -6.07 6.42
N LEU A 102 6.62 -7.20 6.08
CA LEU A 102 6.07 -8.53 6.34
C LEU A 102 5.94 -8.81 7.84
N ASP A 103 6.95 -8.46 8.64
CA ASP A 103 6.94 -8.59 10.10
C ASP A 103 5.82 -7.74 10.74
N VAL A 104 5.66 -6.52 10.23
CA VAL A 104 4.55 -5.62 10.61
C VAL A 104 3.20 -6.23 10.27
N CYS A 105 3.05 -6.79 9.06
CA CYS A 105 1.82 -7.43 8.62
C CYS A 105 1.51 -8.68 9.47
N GLY A 106 2.53 -9.48 9.79
CA GLY A 106 2.41 -10.64 10.68
C GLY A 106 1.92 -10.23 12.07
N THR A 107 2.60 -9.26 12.69
CA THR A 107 2.21 -8.75 14.02
C THR A 107 0.80 -8.18 14.02
N THR A 108 0.42 -7.44 12.97
CA THR A 108 -0.92 -6.86 12.80
C THR A 108 -1.98 -7.95 12.66
N ARG A 109 -1.71 -8.99 11.86
CA ARG A 109 -2.60 -10.15 11.72
C ARG A 109 -2.83 -10.84 13.06
N ASP A 110 -1.78 -11.05 13.84
CA ASP A 110 -1.87 -11.75 15.13
C ASP A 110 -2.75 -10.99 16.13
N VAL A 111 -2.58 -9.66 16.23
CA VAL A 111 -3.47 -8.85 17.10
C VAL A 111 -4.90 -8.73 16.57
N LEU A 112 -5.11 -8.78 15.26
CA LEU A 112 -6.45 -8.85 14.67
C LEU A 112 -7.14 -10.18 14.96
N LEU A 113 -6.38 -11.29 15.00
CA LEU A 113 -6.91 -12.59 15.42
C LEU A 113 -7.33 -12.57 16.89
N GLU A 114 -6.51 -12.01 17.78
CA GLU A 114 -6.86 -11.82 19.20
C GLU A 114 -8.09 -10.93 19.38
N MET A 115 -8.24 -9.89 18.56
CA MET A 115 -9.43 -9.05 18.53
C MET A 115 -10.67 -9.82 18.08
N LYS A 116 -10.56 -10.64 17.05
CA LYS A 116 -11.65 -11.51 16.59
C LYS A 116 -12.09 -12.47 17.68
N GLU A 117 -11.17 -13.08 18.41
CA GLU A 117 -11.49 -13.94 19.57
C GLU A 117 -12.23 -13.14 20.64
N SER A 118 -11.78 -11.94 21.00
CA SER A 118 -12.45 -11.09 21.99
C SER A 118 -13.89 -10.70 21.58
N VAL A 119 -14.14 -10.52 20.28
CA VAL A 119 -15.49 -10.29 19.74
C VAL A 119 -16.35 -11.54 19.89
N GLN A 120 -15.82 -12.72 19.54
CA GLN A 120 -16.54 -13.99 19.68
C GLN A 120 -16.88 -14.27 21.15
N ASP A 121 -15.96 -14.01 22.06
CA ASP A 121 -16.17 -14.14 23.51
C ASP A 121 -17.26 -13.20 23.99
N LEU A 122 -17.21 -11.92 23.59
CA LEU A 122 -18.21 -10.93 23.94
C LEU A 122 -19.61 -11.33 23.44
N GLU A 123 -19.72 -11.75 22.18
CA GLU A 123 -20.99 -12.24 21.64
C GLU A 123 -21.48 -13.49 22.37
N SER A 124 -20.57 -14.40 22.74
CA SER A 124 -20.92 -15.62 23.46
C SER A 124 -21.43 -15.31 24.88
N SER A 125 -20.83 -14.34 25.56
CA SER A 125 -21.28 -13.85 26.87
C SER A 125 -22.68 -13.25 26.75
N PHE A 126 -22.91 -12.41 25.74
CA PHE A 126 -24.25 -11.85 25.47
C PHE A 126 -25.29 -12.95 25.21
N ARG A 127 -24.95 -13.98 24.42
CA ARG A 127 -25.85 -15.12 24.14
C ARG A 127 -26.16 -15.97 25.37
N ARG A 128 -25.22 -16.12 26.31
CA ARG A 128 -25.37 -16.97 27.51
C ARG A 128 -25.96 -16.23 28.72
N ARG A 129 -26.01 -14.90 28.65
CA ARG A 129 -26.38 -14.01 29.74
C ARG A 129 -27.72 -14.35 30.37
N LYS A 130 -27.76 -14.49 31.70
CA LYS A 130 -29.02 -14.51 32.48
C LYS A 130 -29.42 -13.10 32.94
N CYS A 131 -30.71 -12.90 33.21
CA CYS A 131 -31.22 -11.62 33.73
C CYS A 131 -30.49 -11.23 35.02
N GLY A 132 -29.78 -10.10 35.01
CA GLY A 132 -29.00 -9.59 36.15
C GLY A 132 -27.48 -9.79 36.06
N GLU A 133 -26.98 -10.51 35.05
CA GLU A 133 -25.55 -10.78 34.87
C GLU A 133 -24.83 -9.62 34.14
N SER A 134 -23.72 -9.15 34.72
CA SER A 134 -22.95 -8.00 34.22
C SER A 134 -21.98 -8.45 33.11
N VAL A 135 -21.93 -7.71 31.99
CA VAL A 135 -21.04 -7.97 30.84
C VAL A 135 -19.89 -6.94 30.77
N VAL A 136 -19.66 -6.24 31.90
CA VAL A 136 -18.67 -5.16 31.99
C VAL A 136 -17.25 -5.68 31.78
N SER A 137 -16.95 -6.91 32.22
CA SER A 137 -15.62 -7.51 32.10
C SER A 137 -15.26 -7.84 30.64
N GLU A 138 -16.19 -8.41 29.90
CA GLU A 138 -16.03 -8.80 28.49
C GLU A 138 -15.96 -7.57 27.58
N VAL A 139 -16.78 -6.55 27.86
CA VAL A 139 -16.68 -5.25 27.17
C VAL A 139 -15.33 -4.58 27.47
N ALA A 140 -14.82 -4.68 28.70
CA ALA A 140 -13.51 -4.17 29.05
C ALA A 140 -12.37 -4.94 28.36
N ALA A 141 -12.48 -6.27 28.24
CA ALA A 141 -11.53 -7.11 27.52
C ALA A 141 -11.50 -6.80 26.02
N TYR A 142 -12.68 -6.71 25.37
CA TYR A 142 -12.81 -6.27 23.98
C TYR A 142 -12.19 -4.88 23.76
N ASN A 143 -12.52 -3.90 24.61
CA ASN A 143 -11.96 -2.56 24.51
C ASN A 143 -10.43 -2.53 24.68
N SER A 144 -9.89 -3.41 25.52
CA SER A 144 -8.44 -3.54 25.70
C SER A 144 -7.77 -4.14 24.47
N SER A 145 -8.36 -5.20 23.88
CA SER A 145 -7.90 -5.79 22.62
C SER A 145 -7.95 -4.77 21.47
N ARG A 146 -9.03 -4.00 21.36
CA ARG A 146 -9.16 -2.90 20.41
C ARG A 146 -8.04 -1.87 20.54
N LYS A 147 -7.75 -1.43 21.77
CA LYS A 147 -6.66 -0.47 22.04
C LYS A 147 -5.31 -1.06 21.68
N LYS A 148 -5.10 -2.36 21.93
CA LYS A 148 -3.87 -3.08 21.57
C LYS A 148 -3.65 -3.08 20.05
N VAL A 149 -4.68 -3.43 19.27
CA VAL A 149 -4.62 -3.38 17.80
C VAL A 149 -4.26 -1.98 17.32
N ASN A 150 -4.97 -0.94 17.78
CA ASN A 150 -4.66 0.44 17.38
C ASN A 150 -3.23 0.85 17.76
N LYS A 151 -2.74 0.43 18.92
CA LYS A 151 -1.37 0.72 19.37
C LYS A 151 -0.32 0.03 18.49
N VAL A 152 -0.55 -1.23 18.11
CA VAL A 152 0.34 -1.96 17.21
C VAL A 152 0.34 -1.32 15.82
N ILE A 153 -0.83 -1.08 15.23
CA ILE A 153 -0.94 -0.46 13.89
C ILE A 153 -0.25 0.90 13.87
N SER A 154 -0.49 1.76 14.87
CA SER A 154 0.15 3.08 14.95
C SER A 154 1.67 3.01 15.17
N LYS A 155 2.16 2.05 15.96
CA LYS A 155 3.60 1.81 16.11
C LYS A 155 4.22 1.36 14.80
N CYS A 156 3.62 0.38 14.14
CA CYS A 156 4.05 -0.14 12.85
C CYS A 156 4.11 0.95 11.78
N LEU A 157 3.09 1.81 11.72
CA LEU A 157 3.06 2.97 10.83
C LEU A 157 4.22 3.95 11.14
N GLY A 158 4.54 4.15 12.41
CA GLY A 158 5.68 4.97 12.84
C GLY A 158 7.03 4.38 12.46
N ASP A 159 7.21 3.07 12.63
CA ASP A 159 8.45 2.36 12.29
C ASP A 159 8.68 2.36 10.77
N LEU A 160 7.63 2.11 9.97
CA LEU A 160 7.71 2.15 8.50
C LEU A 160 8.02 3.56 7.97
N LYS A 161 7.39 4.60 8.54
CA LYS A 161 7.68 6.01 8.19
C LYS A 161 9.12 6.41 8.53
N ARG A 162 9.72 5.82 9.57
CA ARG A 162 11.11 6.10 9.96
C ARG A 162 12.08 5.55 8.91
N VAL A 163 11.82 4.34 8.41
CA VAL A 163 12.63 3.70 7.37
C VAL A 163 12.55 4.45 6.05
N ASP A 164 11.34 4.87 5.63
CA ASP A 164 11.14 5.65 4.41
C ASP A 164 11.92 6.99 4.43
N ASN A 165 11.90 7.71 5.56
CA ASN A 165 12.65 8.97 5.72
C ASN A 165 14.18 8.78 5.71
N THR A 166 14.69 7.67 6.23
CA THR A 166 16.13 7.36 6.23
C THR A 166 16.62 7.00 4.82
N ASN A 167 15.77 6.35 4.03
CA ASN A 167 16.16 5.82 2.72
C ASN A 167 16.04 6.87 1.60
N ASN A 168 15.09 7.81 1.71
CA ASN A 168 15.01 8.98 0.82
C ASN A 168 16.25 9.90 0.91
N SER A 169 16.97 9.89 2.04
CA SER A 169 18.22 10.64 2.23
C SER A 169 19.44 9.94 1.61
N ALA A 170 19.39 8.63 1.41
CA ALA A 170 20.53 7.80 0.99
C ALA A 170 20.51 7.43 -0.51
N LEU A 171 19.39 7.66 -1.20
CA LEU A 171 19.11 7.05 -2.51
C LEU A 171 18.87 8.07 -3.65
N LEU A 172 19.59 9.19 -3.62
CA LEU A 172 19.67 10.09 -4.79
C LEU A 172 20.65 9.60 -5.88
N GLU A 173 21.04 8.33 -5.84
CA GLU A 173 21.64 7.65 -7.00
C GLU A 173 20.66 6.59 -7.52
N GLU A 174 20.26 6.76 -8.77
CA GLU A 174 19.48 5.87 -9.64
C GLU A 174 19.45 4.39 -9.19
N GLY A 175 18.43 4.02 -8.42
CA GLY A 175 18.02 2.62 -8.31
C GLY A 175 17.36 2.17 -9.63
N PRO A 176 17.47 0.89 -10.02
CA PRO A 176 16.81 0.38 -11.22
C PRO A 176 15.29 0.54 -11.14
N GLU A 177 14.65 0.73 -12.29
CA GLU A 177 13.19 0.95 -12.48
C GLU A 177 12.31 -0.02 -11.68
N VAL A 178 12.79 -1.26 -11.47
CA VAL A 178 12.15 -2.31 -10.66
C VAL A 178 12.04 -1.94 -9.18
N ALA A 179 13.04 -1.28 -8.59
CA ALA A 179 13.01 -0.86 -7.19
C ALA A 179 11.90 0.17 -6.91
N SER A 180 11.69 1.08 -7.87
CA SER A 180 10.60 2.07 -7.81
C SER A 180 9.24 1.40 -7.87
N ILE A 181 9.08 0.36 -8.71
CA ILE A 181 7.82 -0.40 -8.81
C ILE A 181 7.53 -1.14 -7.50
N ILE A 182 8.52 -1.83 -6.92
CA ILE A 182 8.35 -2.57 -5.66
C ILE A 182 7.89 -1.64 -4.52
N ARG A 183 8.56 -0.51 -4.32
CA ARG A 183 8.16 0.47 -3.28
C ARG A 183 6.75 1.03 -3.49
N GLN A 184 6.33 1.23 -4.74
CA GLN A 184 4.97 1.68 -5.03
C GLN A 184 3.92 0.61 -4.71
N VAL A 185 4.22 -0.66 -4.95
CA VAL A 185 3.36 -1.80 -4.59
C VAL A 185 3.21 -1.89 -3.07
N GLU A 186 4.31 -1.75 -2.34
CA GLU A 186 4.30 -1.73 -0.87
C GLU A 186 3.43 -0.58 -0.32
N GLY A 187 3.55 0.61 -0.90
CA GLY A 187 2.72 1.77 -0.54
C GLY A 187 1.22 1.51 -0.75
N ILE A 188 0.83 0.90 -1.89
CA ILE A 188 -0.57 0.56 -2.17
C ILE A 188 -1.08 -0.54 -1.22
N THR A 189 -0.26 -1.54 -0.93
CA THR A 189 -0.58 -2.61 0.02
C THR A 189 -0.85 -2.02 1.41
N HIS A 190 0.01 -1.10 1.84
CA HIS A 190 -0.12 -0.41 3.10
C HIS A 190 -1.41 0.43 3.18
N SER A 191 -1.71 1.24 2.16
CA SER A 191 -2.98 1.98 2.07
C SER A 191 -4.21 1.06 2.17
N ASN A 192 -4.20 -0.08 1.48
CA ASN A 192 -5.31 -1.02 1.50
C ASN A 192 -5.53 -1.64 2.90
N ILE A 193 -4.45 -1.99 3.61
CA ILE A 193 -4.53 -2.50 4.99
C ILE A 193 -5.11 -1.44 5.94
N LEU A 194 -4.71 -0.17 5.78
CA LEU A 194 -5.23 0.94 6.60
C LEU A 194 -6.72 1.19 6.35
N VAL A 195 -7.15 1.20 5.08
CA VAL A 195 -8.57 1.37 4.72
C VAL A 195 -9.42 0.23 5.27
N TRP A 196 -8.95 -1.01 5.17
CA TRP A 196 -9.67 -2.17 5.71
C TRP A 196 -9.78 -2.12 7.24
N SER A 197 -8.69 -1.72 7.92
CA SER A 197 -8.66 -1.53 9.37
C SER A 197 -9.60 -0.42 9.82
N LEU A 198 -9.65 0.70 9.10
CA LEU A 198 -10.57 1.82 9.38
C LEU A 198 -12.03 1.42 9.13
N TYR A 199 -12.34 0.77 8.01
CA TYR A 199 -13.70 0.33 7.70
C TYR A 199 -14.27 -0.56 8.81
N HIS A 200 -13.52 -1.57 9.25
CA HIS A 200 -13.92 -2.37 10.39
C HIS A 200 -14.02 -1.52 11.66
N ALA A 201 -13.04 -0.67 11.98
CA ALA A 201 -13.12 0.19 13.16
C ALA A 201 -14.38 1.08 13.18
N TYR A 202 -14.84 1.59 12.03
CA TYR A 202 -16.07 2.39 11.90
C TYR A 202 -17.34 1.54 12.05
N GLN A 203 -17.39 0.37 11.39
CA GLN A 203 -18.54 -0.52 11.43
C GLN A 203 -18.80 -1.02 12.87
N TRP A 204 -17.75 -1.27 13.63
CA TRP A 204 -17.83 -1.65 15.05
C TRP A 204 -18.19 -0.48 15.97
N ASN A 205 -17.73 0.75 15.68
CA ASN A 205 -18.09 1.93 16.48
C ASN A 205 -19.57 2.27 16.36
N TRP A 206 -20.17 2.00 15.20
CA TRP A 206 -21.61 2.14 14.98
C TRP A 206 -22.39 1.08 15.77
N PHE A 207 -21.97 -0.18 15.74
CA PHE A 207 -22.62 -1.28 16.46
C PHE A 207 -22.71 -1.02 17.99
N PHE A 208 -21.65 -0.50 18.61
CA PHE A 208 -21.63 -0.15 20.05
C PHE A 208 -22.34 1.15 20.41
N ARG A 209 -22.60 2.04 19.44
CA ARG A 209 -23.29 3.30 19.68
C ARG A 209 -24.81 3.17 19.54
N VAL A 210 -25.28 2.07 18.95
CA VAL A 210 -26.70 1.79 18.69
C VAL A 210 -27.24 0.63 19.55
N SER A 211 -26.37 -0.09 20.29
CA SER A 211 -26.74 -1.16 21.24
C SER A 211 -26.54 -0.74 22.69
#